data_AF-A0A535BKA8-F1
#
_entry.id   AF-A0A535BKA8-F1
#
_cell.length_a   1.000
_cell.length_b   1.000
_cell.length_c   1.000
_cell.angle_alpha   90.00
_cell.angle_beta   90.00
_cell.angle_gamma   90.00
#
_symmetry.space_group_name_H-M   'P 1'
#
loop_
_entity.id
_entity.type
_entity.pdbx_description
1 polymer ?
#
loop_
_entity_poly.entity_id
_entity_poly.type
_entity_poly.pdbx_seq_one_letter_code
_entity_poly.pdbx_strand_id
1 'polypeptide(L)' 'MSSSPLVTGAETAKPKYDIPGEVGLTPLEAIRVRELVGREPNALEWAMFGAMWSEHCAYKHSKKLLRTLPT' A
#
# COMPACT_ATOMS: atom_id res chain seq x y z
N MET A 1 35.63 -2.94 -5.04
CA MET A 1 34.45 -2.08 -4.86
C MET A 1 33.40 -2.57 -5.85
N SER A 2 32.63 -3.59 -5.46
CA SER A 2 31.61 -4.18 -6.32
C SER A 2 30.32 -3.43 -6.11
N SER A 3 30.03 -2.49 -7.00
CA SER A 3 28.76 -1.77 -7.04
C SER A 3 27.67 -2.77 -7.39
N SER A 4 26.88 -3.15 -6.39
CA SER A 4 25.69 -3.97 -6.59
C SER A 4 24.77 -3.30 -7.61
N PRO A 5 24.18 -4.05 -8.56
CA PRO A 5 23.21 -3.47 -9.48
C PRO A 5 22.00 -3.03 -8.66
N LEU A 6 21.69 -1.74 -8.73
CA LEU A 6 20.41 -1.20 -8.33
C LEU A 6 19.35 -1.99 -9.09
N VAL A 7 18.46 -2.67 -8.37
CA VAL A 7 17.33 -3.39 -8.95
C VAL A 7 16.55 -2.37 -9.77
N THR A 8 16.75 -2.42 -11.09
CA THR A 8 16.00 -1.67 -12.08
C THR A 8 14.52 -1.98 -11.85
N GLY A 9 13.75 -0.94 -11.55
CA GLY A 9 12.31 -1.04 -11.37
C GLY A 9 11.69 -1.75 -12.56
N ALA A 10 11.05 -2.88 -12.30
CA ALA A 10 10.24 -3.54 -13.30
C ALA A 10 9.19 -2.54 -13.79
N GLU A 11 9.11 -2.34 -15.10
CA GLU A 11 8.01 -1.65 -15.74
C GLU A 11 6.75 -2.46 -15.45
N THR A 12 6.04 -2.09 -14.39
CA THR A 12 4.94 -2.90 -13.90
C THR A 12 3.74 -2.75 -14.81
N ALA A 13 3.24 -3.87 -15.31
CA ALA A 13 2.04 -3.92 -16.14
C ALA A 13 0.88 -3.18 -15.47
N LYS A 14 0.24 -2.28 -16.22
CA LYS A 14 -0.95 -1.57 -15.75
C LYS A 14 -2.04 -2.59 -15.45
N PRO A 15 -2.71 -2.49 -14.30
CA PRO A 15 -3.80 -3.39 -13.98
C PRO A 15 -4.92 -3.24 -15.01
N LYS A 16 -5.49 -4.38 -15.43
CA LYS A 16 -6.58 -4.45 -16.41
C LYS A 16 -7.93 -3.98 -15.84
N TYR A 17 -8.04 -3.87 -14.51
CA TYR A 17 -9.26 -3.55 -13.75
C TYR A 17 -9.00 -2.40 -12.76
N ASP A 18 -10.07 -1.81 -12.21
CA ASP A 18 -9.98 -0.78 -11.17
C ASP A 18 -9.78 -1.43 -9.78
N ILE A 19 -8.54 -1.88 -9.54
CA ILE A 19 -8.17 -2.71 -8.39
C ILE A 19 -8.33 -2.01 -7.02
N PRO A 20 -8.08 -0.70 -6.83
CA PRO A 20 -8.11 -0.08 -5.50
C PRO A 20 -9.43 -0.30 -4.75
N GLY A 21 -10.58 -0.17 -5.44
CA GLY A 21 -11.88 -0.40 -4.84
C GLY A 21 -12.12 -1.87 -4.49
N GLU A 22 -11.65 -2.79 -5.33
CA GLU A 22 -11.80 -4.25 -5.13
C GLU A 22 -11.04 -4.74 -3.89
N VAL A 23 -9.89 -4.14 -3.59
CA VAL A 23 -9.06 -4.50 -2.43
C VAL A 23 -9.40 -3.70 -1.16
N GLY A 24 -10.52 -2.98 -1.18
CA GLY A 24 -11.04 -2.25 -0.02
C GLY A 24 -10.30 -0.96 0.32
N LEU A 25 -9.54 -0.39 -0.62
CA LEU A 25 -8.92 0.92 -0.44
C LEU A 25 -9.91 2.02 -0.79
N THR A 26 -9.96 3.05 0.05
CA THR A 26 -10.68 4.28 -0.25
C THR A 26 -9.96 5.08 -1.35
N PRO A 27 -10.65 6.01 -2.04
CA PRO A 27 -10.01 6.87 -3.03
C PRO A 27 -8.80 7.65 -2.48
N LEU A 28 -8.88 8.09 -1.22
CA LEU A 28 -7.79 8.79 -0.54
C LEU A 28 -6.60 7.88 -0.24
N GLU A 29 -6.85 6.66 0.22
CA GLU A 29 -5.79 5.66 0.41
C GLU A 29 -5.13 5.30 -0.93
N ALA A 30 -5.90 5.17 -2.00
CA ALA A 30 -5.37 4.90 -3.34
C ALA A 30 -4.47 6.04 -3.86
N ILE A 31 -4.86 7.30 -3.66
CA ILE A 31 -4.00 8.46 -3.96
C ILE A 31 -2.71 8.36 -3.13
N ARG A 32 -2.83 8.08 -1.84
CA ARG A 32 -1.67 7.99 -0.95
C ARG A 32 -0.71 6.87 -1.35
N VAL A 33 -1.23 5.72 -1.77
CA VAL A 33 -0.40 4.62 -2.29
C VAL A 33 0.39 5.06 -3.51
N ARG A 34 -0.23 5.76 -4.47
CA ARG A 34 0.47 6.30 -5.66
C ARG A 34 1.58 7.28 -5.28
N GLU A 35 1.33 8.16 -4.32
CA GLU A 35 2.35 9.09 -3.80
C GLU A 35 3.53 8.35 -3.14
N LEU A 36 3.26 7.31 -2.36
CA LEU A 36 4.29 6.53 -1.67
C LEU A 36 5.13 5.69 -2.63
N VAL A 37 4.51 5.13 -3.67
CA VAL A 37 5.17 4.26 -4.65
C VAL A 37 5.87 5.08 -5.74
N GLY A 38 5.39 6.29 -6.06
CA GLY A 38 5.99 7.19 -7.06
C GLY A 38 5.73 6.78 -8.52
N ARG A 39 4.91 5.75 -8.74
CA ARG A 39 4.43 5.27 -10.05
C ARG A 39 3.06 4.61 -9.88
N GLU A 40 2.45 4.16 -10.97
CA GLU A 40 1.24 3.34 -10.87
C GLU A 40 1.58 1.96 -10.29
N PRO A 41 0.96 1.57 -9.15
CA PRO A 41 1.17 0.25 -8.58
C PRO A 41 0.57 -0.85 -9.45
N ASN A 42 1.18 -2.03 -9.38
CA ASN A 42 0.70 -3.22 -10.05
C ASN A 42 -0.39 -3.93 -9.22
N ALA A 43 -1.01 -4.96 -9.79
CA ALA A 43 -2.09 -5.69 -9.11
C ALA A 43 -1.68 -6.30 -7.76
N LEU A 44 -0.46 -6.84 -7.67
CA LEU A 44 0.07 -7.41 -6.43
C LEU A 44 0.30 -6.32 -5.38
N GLU A 45 0.88 -5.19 -5.77
CA GLU A 45 1.12 -4.05 -4.87
C GLU A 45 -0.21 -3.50 -4.33
N TRP A 46 -1.21 -3.33 -5.20
CA TRP A 46 -2.55 -2.94 -4.77
C TRP A 46 -3.14 -3.93 -3.75
N ALA A 47 -3.06 -5.23 -4.02
CA ALA A 47 -3.52 -6.27 -3.10
C ALA A 47 -2.77 -6.24 -1.76
N MET A 48 -1.45 -6.05 -1.78
CA MET A 48 -0.63 -5.92 -0.57
C MET A 48 -1.05 -4.71 0.27
N PHE A 49 -1.23 -3.54 -0.36
CA PHE A 49 -1.70 -2.35 0.35
C PHE A 49 -3.11 -2.54 0.92
N GLY A 50 -4.05 -3.11 0.16
CA GLY A 50 -5.39 -3.41 0.65
C GLY A 50 -5.39 -4.30 1.90
N ALA A 51 -4.63 -5.38 1.89
CA ALA A 51 -4.51 -6.27 3.05
C ALA A 51 -3.85 -5.58 4.26
N MET A 52 -2.70 -4.92 4.04
CA MET A 52 -1.93 -4.29 5.11
C MET A 52 -2.65 -3.09 5.74
N TRP A 53 -3.41 -2.33 4.96
CA TRP A 53 -4.13 -1.15 5.43
C TRP A 53 -5.59 -1.46 5.81
N SER A 54 -5.99 -2.74 5.84
CA SER A 54 -7.26 -3.14 6.43
C SER A 54 -7.30 -2.81 7.93
N GLU A 55 -8.49 -2.61 8.51
CA GLU A 55 -8.61 -2.38 9.97
C GLU A 55 -8.01 -3.54 10.77
N HIS A 56 -8.19 -4.77 10.29
CA HIS A 56 -7.68 -5.97 10.94
C HIS A 56 -6.15 -5.95 11.11
N CYS A 57 -5.42 -5.49 10.08
CA CYS A 57 -3.96 -5.46 10.11
C CYS A 57 -3.41 -4.15 10.69
N ALA A 58 -3.99 -3.00 10.35
CA ALA A 58 -3.43 -1.69 10.67
C ALA A 58 -3.96 -1.10 11.99
N TYR A 59 -5.04 -1.65 12.57
CA TYR A 59 -5.70 -1.11 13.75
C TYR A 59 -6.08 0.38 13.57
N LYS A 60 -6.56 0.78 12.39
CA LYS A 60 -6.67 2.20 11.98
C LYS A 60 -7.49 3.00 12.98
N HIS A 61 -8.54 2.42 13.55
CA HIS A 61 -9.43 3.09 14.50
C HIS A 61 -8.96 2.90 15.93
N SER A 62 -8.61 1.67 16.29
CA SER A 62 -8.25 1.30 17.67
C SER A 62 -6.88 1.84 18.10
N LYS A 63 -5.92 2.00 17.19
CA LYS A 63 -4.54 2.46 17.50
C LYS A 63 -4.48 3.78 18.25
N LYS A 64 -5.37 4.74 17.97
CA LYS A 64 -5.37 6.03 18.68
C LYS A 64 -5.77 5.88 20.15
N LEU A 65 -6.78 5.05 20.42
CA LEU A 65 -7.23 4.75 21.78
C LEU A 65 -6.21 3.91 22.54
N LEU A 66 -5.63 2.90 21.88
CA LEU A 66 -4.63 2.04 22.51
C LEU A 66 -3.41 2.82 23.01
N ARG A 67 -3.08 3.96 22.39
CA ARG A 67 -1.99 4.84 22.83
C ARG A 67 -2.28 5.62 24.12
N THR A 68 -3.51 5.66 24.60
CA THR A 68 -3.86 6.35 25.86
C THR A 68 -3.76 5.43 27.08
N LEU A 69 -3.53 4.14 26.87
CA LEU A 69 -3.37 3.17 27.94
C LEU A 69 -1.98 3.33 28.60
N PRO A 70 -1.86 3.20 29.93
CA PRO A 70 -0.56 3.20 30.60
C PRO A 70 0.25 2.00 30.11
N THR A 71 1.36 2.27 29.41
CA THR A 71 2.27 1.28 28.78
C THR A 71 3.69 1.49 29.22
#